data_AF-A0A3C0THX6-F1
#
_entry.id   AF-A0A3C0THX6-F1
#
_cell.length_a   1.000
_cell.length_b   1.000
_cell.length_c   1.000
_cell.angle_alpha   90.00
_cell.angle_beta   90.00
_cell.angle_gamma   90.00
#
_symmetry.space_group_name_H-M   'P 1'
#
loop_
_entity.id
_entity.type
_entity.pdbx_description
1 polymer ?
#
loop_
_entity_poly.entity_id
_entity_poly.type
_entity_poly.pdbx_seq_one_letter_code
_entity_poly.pdbx_strand_id
1 'polypeptide(L)'
;MKKENIVKIKALALGLVTTLALGSLGNMAASLAKEMPASGQCGDSVSFTIDEDMTLTLAGTGAAAYIDLNEDESDDFYATDNAAKIKKIVVEEGITSLCYGQFRAMENVTEVSLPSTLTSIDEKAFRNMRRLKSITIPASVTEANNIFLNNDDLREVTNLSSIDINVKWKNTGLTWKVDGKKTTVIPAGKTGVATPNKYTITYKLRGGKLSGKKVKKYTYGMTPTKIPSAKKKGYVFAGWGTSKYDFGRYKGSISGLVGNVKLFAVYEKVSVAAKGKKISVTLTPFGSVKSTANLYVKIADNKKMDDATVYYYRSWDPDSTPENITYKAGKKSDVMTFKNLKKGKTYYVKVGYRYDPDGIFEDYFKPFYSKTVKL
;
A
#
# COMPACT_ATOMS: atom_id res chain seq x y z
N MET A 1 -28.75 7.97 9.84
CA MET A 1 -27.60 8.04 8.90
C MET A 1 -28.07 8.83 7.69
N LYS A 2 -27.82 10.14 7.66
CA LYS A 2 -28.15 10.99 6.52
C LYS A 2 -27.04 10.82 5.48
N LYS A 3 -27.43 10.52 4.24
CA LYS A 3 -26.56 10.66 3.06
C LYS A 3 -26.42 12.17 2.82
N GLU A 4 -25.24 12.73 3.07
CA GLU A 4 -24.93 14.09 2.67
C GLU A 4 -24.38 14.09 1.24
N ASN A 5 -24.89 15.02 0.43
CA ASN A 5 -24.57 15.18 -0.98
C ASN A 5 -23.13 15.65 -1.13
N ILE A 6 -22.24 14.77 -1.58
CA ILE A 6 -20.88 15.14 -2.00
C ILE A 6 -20.99 15.79 -3.38
N VAL A 7 -20.82 17.10 -3.46
CA VAL A 7 -20.69 17.83 -4.73
C VAL A 7 -19.29 17.59 -5.26
N LYS A 8 -19.15 16.73 -6.28
CA LYS A 8 -17.88 16.47 -6.99
C LYS A 8 -17.72 17.53 -8.10
N ILE A 9 -16.70 18.40 -8.01
CA ILE A 9 -16.38 19.38 -9.06
C ILE A 9 -15.13 18.89 -9.82
N LYS A 10 -15.22 18.80 -11.15
CA LYS A 10 -14.17 18.26 -12.03
C LYS A 10 -12.99 19.23 -12.15
N ALA A 11 -11.76 18.72 -12.04
CA ALA A 11 -10.55 19.46 -12.36
C ALA A 11 -10.46 19.76 -13.87
N LEU A 12 -10.09 20.99 -14.23
CA LEU A 12 -9.86 21.42 -15.61
C LEU A 12 -8.35 21.50 -15.85
N ALA A 13 -7.82 20.58 -16.66
CA ALA A 13 -6.45 20.65 -17.16
C ALA A 13 -6.35 21.75 -18.23
N LEU A 14 -5.85 22.94 -17.87
CA LEU A 14 -5.47 23.96 -18.86
C LEU A 14 -4.01 23.76 -19.28
N GLY A 15 -3.79 22.90 -20.27
CA GLY A 15 -2.49 22.77 -20.94
C GLY A 15 -2.34 23.83 -22.03
N LEU A 16 -1.55 24.88 -21.76
CA LEU A 16 -1.13 25.82 -22.80
C LEU A 16 0.05 25.21 -23.57
N VAL A 17 -0.22 24.61 -24.74
CA VAL A 17 0.82 24.10 -25.63
C VAL A 17 1.12 25.13 -26.72
N THR A 18 2.20 25.88 -26.55
CA THR A 18 2.82 26.64 -27.64
C THR A 18 4.14 26.00 -28.03
N THR A 19 4.15 25.20 -29.11
CA THR A 19 5.37 24.99 -29.92
C THR A 19 5.00 24.49 -31.32
N LEU A 20 5.35 25.29 -32.33
CA LEU A 20 5.55 24.87 -33.72
C LEU A 20 6.87 24.09 -33.84
N ALA A 21 6.83 22.86 -34.35
CA ALA A 21 7.94 22.25 -35.08
C ALA A 21 7.45 21.04 -35.90
N LEU A 22 7.61 21.12 -37.23
CA LEU A 22 7.51 20.00 -38.17
C LEU A 22 8.73 19.09 -38.02
N GLY A 23 8.56 17.75 -38.04
CA GLY A 23 9.68 16.82 -38.27
C GLY A 23 9.51 15.39 -37.77
N SER A 24 8.89 14.55 -38.61
CA SER A 24 9.07 13.09 -38.82
C SER A 24 9.33 12.07 -37.68
N LEU A 25 8.65 10.93 -37.83
CA LEU A 25 9.02 9.55 -37.45
C LEU A 25 8.89 9.15 -35.97
N GLY A 26 7.79 8.44 -35.69
CA GLY A 26 7.73 7.49 -34.59
C GLY A 26 6.33 7.32 -34.02
N ASN A 27 5.50 6.47 -34.62
CA ASN A 27 4.39 5.84 -33.91
C ASN A 27 4.97 4.94 -32.80
N MET A 28 5.33 5.52 -31.66
CA MET A 28 5.17 4.84 -30.39
C MET A 28 3.81 5.26 -29.87
N ALA A 29 2.97 4.27 -29.55
CA ALA A 29 1.81 4.50 -28.72
C ALA A 29 2.31 5.17 -27.42
N ALA A 30 2.19 6.50 -27.35
CA ALA A 30 2.29 7.22 -26.10
C ALA A 30 1.19 6.62 -25.23
N SER A 31 1.59 5.79 -24.28
CA SER A 31 0.74 5.34 -23.20
C SER A 31 0.03 6.56 -22.64
N LEU A 32 -1.28 6.68 -22.85
CA LEU A 32 -2.14 7.67 -22.22
C LEU A 32 -2.30 7.30 -20.73
N ALA A 33 -1.19 7.25 -19.99
CA ALA A 33 -1.27 7.34 -18.55
C ALA A 33 -1.67 8.79 -18.27
N LYS A 34 -2.92 8.98 -17.85
CA LYS A 34 -3.46 10.30 -17.57
C LYS A 34 -2.60 10.97 -16.50
N GLU A 35 -1.98 12.09 -16.86
CA GLU A 35 -1.07 12.80 -15.97
C GLU A 35 -1.83 13.36 -14.75
N MET A 36 -1.15 13.44 -13.62
CA MET A 36 -1.71 14.06 -12.42
C MET A 36 -2.07 15.52 -12.73
N PRO A 37 -3.26 16.02 -12.35
CA PRO A 37 -3.62 17.41 -12.60
C PRO A 37 -2.65 18.35 -11.88
N ALA A 38 -2.11 19.35 -12.58
CA ALA A 38 -1.27 20.39 -11.98
C ALA A 38 -2.08 21.42 -11.19
N SER A 39 -3.39 21.51 -11.42
CA SER A 39 -4.30 22.40 -10.69
C SER A 39 -5.77 21.99 -10.86
N GLY A 40 -6.64 22.48 -10.00
CA GLY A 40 -8.08 22.31 -10.14
C GLY A 40 -8.88 23.10 -9.11
N GLN A 41 -10.21 23.01 -9.18
CA GLN A 41 -11.10 23.57 -8.16
C GLN A 41 -11.39 22.52 -7.09
N CYS A 42 -11.55 22.97 -5.85
CA CYS A 42 -11.93 22.14 -4.72
C CYS A 42 -12.89 22.95 -3.83
N GLY A 43 -14.02 23.33 -4.41
CA GLY A 43 -15.02 24.23 -3.84
C GLY A 43 -15.31 25.39 -4.78
N ASP A 44 -16.29 26.24 -4.43
CA ASP A 44 -16.71 27.36 -5.29
C ASP A 44 -15.71 28.52 -5.30
N SER A 45 -14.89 28.63 -4.25
CA SER A 45 -13.95 29.73 -4.05
C SER A 45 -12.58 29.25 -3.55
N VAL A 46 -12.30 27.96 -3.74
CA VAL A 46 -11.05 27.33 -3.33
C VAL A 46 -10.51 26.50 -4.49
N SER A 47 -9.24 26.71 -4.80
CA SER A 47 -8.51 26.00 -5.84
C SER A 47 -7.29 25.30 -5.25
N PHE A 48 -6.78 24.30 -5.97
CA PHE A 48 -5.51 23.67 -5.66
C PHE A 48 -4.52 23.82 -6.82
N THR A 49 -3.24 23.87 -6.49
CA THR A 49 -2.12 23.74 -7.44
C THR A 49 -1.12 22.69 -6.94
N ILE A 50 -0.41 22.06 -7.86
CA ILE A 50 0.69 21.14 -7.58
C ILE A 50 1.90 21.59 -8.39
N ASP A 51 2.99 21.92 -7.70
CA ASP A 51 4.24 22.33 -8.32
C ASP A 51 5.14 21.14 -8.72
N GLU A 52 6.27 21.44 -9.36
CA GLU A 52 7.26 20.45 -9.81
C GLU A 52 7.88 19.65 -8.64
N ASP A 53 7.91 20.23 -7.44
CA ASP A 53 8.44 19.59 -6.22
C ASP A 53 7.43 18.64 -5.55
N MET A 54 6.20 18.60 -6.06
CA MET A 54 5.05 17.87 -5.52
C MET A 54 4.50 18.48 -4.22
N THR A 55 4.50 19.81 -4.15
CA THR A 55 3.79 20.59 -3.13
C THR A 55 2.35 20.83 -3.61
N LEU A 56 1.38 20.35 -2.84
CA LEU A 56 -0.03 20.67 -3.02
C LEU A 56 -0.38 21.93 -2.24
N THR A 57 -0.84 22.98 -2.93
CA THR A 57 -1.26 24.24 -2.31
C THR A 57 -2.76 24.44 -2.45
N LEU A 58 -3.47 24.72 -1.36
CA LEU A 58 -4.87 25.19 -1.39
C LEU A 58 -4.92 26.71 -1.19
N ALA A 59 -5.56 27.39 -2.13
CA ALA A 59 -5.67 28.84 -2.18
C ALA A 59 -7.12 29.26 -2.43
N GLY A 60 -7.53 30.39 -1.82
CA GLY A 60 -8.87 30.94 -1.96
C GLY A 60 -9.50 31.27 -0.61
N THR A 61 -10.82 31.36 -0.58
CA THR A 61 -11.56 31.76 0.62
C THR A 61 -12.70 30.81 0.93
N GLY A 62 -12.82 30.42 2.20
CA GLY A 62 -13.92 29.60 2.70
C GLY A 62 -13.58 28.12 2.82
N ALA A 63 -14.60 27.28 2.72
CA ALA A 63 -14.49 25.84 2.92
C ALA A 63 -13.83 25.15 1.71
N ALA A 64 -12.77 24.38 1.95
CA ALA A 64 -12.22 23.49 0.95
C ALA A 64 -13.09 22.22 0.82
N ALA A 65 -13.48 21.90 -0.41
CA ALA A 65 -14.12 20.64 -0.77
C ALA A 65 -13.08 19.58 -1.13
N TYR A 66 -13.57 18.36 -1.37
CA TYR A 66 -12.74 17.21 -1.71
C TYR A 66 -11.87 17.49 -2.95
N ILE A 67 -10.59 17.13 -2.87
CA ILE A 67 -9.66 17.19 -4.00
C ILE A 67 -9.63 15.83 -4.66
N ASP A 68 -9.97 15.81 -5.95
CA ASP A 68 -9.82 14.61 -6.76
C ASP A 68 -8.55 14.68 -7.60
N LEU A 69 -7.52 13.93 -7.20
CA LEU A 69 -6.25 13.83 -7.92
C LEU A 69 -6.26 12.74 -9.00
N ASN A 70 -7.38 12.04 -9.19
CA ASN A 70 -7.54 11.01 -10.21
C ASN A 70 -8.86 11.25 -10.89
N GLU A 71 -8.86 11.67 -12.14
CA GLU A 71 -10.10 11.86 -12.89
C GLU A 71 -10.87 10.54 -13.18
N ASP A 72 -10.61 9.46 -12.44
CA ASP A 72 -11.29 8.18 -12.55
C ASP A 72 -12.37 8.08 -11.46
N GLU A 73 -13.61 7.88 -11.86
CA GLU A 73 -14.81 7.87 -11.02
C GLU A 73 -14.89 6.68 -10.03
N SER A 74 -13.77 6.01 -9.75
CA SER A 74 -13.78 4.98 -8.73
C SER A 74 -13.95 5.65 -7.36
N ASP A 75 -15.06 5.35 -6.69
CA ASP A 75 -15.29 5.67 -5.27
C ASP A 75 -14.30 4.92 -4.35
N ASP A 76 -13.18 4.42 -4.91
CA ASP A 76 -12.20 3.65 -4.18
C ASP A 76 -11.42 4.61 -3.30
N PHE A 77 -11.87 4.58 -2.05
CA PHE A 77 -11.44 5.37 -0.94
C PHE A 77 -9.99 4.98 -0.56
N TYR A 78 -9.02 4.87 -1.46
CA TYR A 78 -7.64 4.46 -1.20
C TYR A 78 -6.61 5.46 -1.74
N ALA A 79 -5.36 5.37 -1.28
CA ALA A 79 -4.25 6.17 -1.82
C ALA A 79 -4.13 5.84 -3.30
N THR A 80 -4.26 6.85 -4.14
CA THR A 80 -3.98 6.67 -5.55
C THR A 80 -2.52 6.96 -5.84
N ASP A 81 -2.03 6.48 -6.98
CA ASP A 81 -0.65 6.74 -7.41
C ASP A 81 -0.30 8.22 -7.42
N ASN A 82 -1.27 9.09 -7.72
CA ASN A 82 -1.08 10.53 -7.71
C ASN A 82 -1.01 11.11 -6.30
N ALA A 83 -1.92 10.71 -5.40
CA ALA A 83 -1.83 11.14 -3.99
C ALA A 83 -0.52 10.70 -3.33
N ALA A 84 0.02 9.54 -3.74
CA ALA A 84 1.31 9.05 -3.28
C ALA A 84 2.51 9.88 -3.80
N LYS A 85 2.36 10.72 -4.83
CA LYS A 85 3.46 11.59 -5.31
C LYS A 85 3.65 12.83 -4.46
N ILE A 86 2.59 13.32 -3.80
CA ILE A 86 2.61 14.54 -2.99
C ILE A 86 3.55 14.40 -1.80
N LYS A 87 4.42 15.40 -1.62
CA LYS A 87 5.46 15.43 -0.56
C LYS A 87 5.21 16.50 0.50
N LYS A 88 4.49 17.56 0.13
CA LYS A 88 4.23 18.72 0.98
C LYS A 88 2.82 19.25 0.73
N ILE A 89 2.21 19.80 1.78
CA ILE A 89 0.92 20.48 1.71
C ILE A 89 1.06 21.88 2.28
N VAL A 90 0.51 22.86 1.58
CA VAL A 90 0.35 24.23 2.04
C VAL A 90 -1.13 24.59 1.94
N VAL A 91 -1.74 24.97 3.05
CA VAL A 91 -3.08 25.57 3.06
C VAL A 91 -2.90 27.05 3.34
N GLU A 92 -3.27 27.89 2.39
CA GLU A 92 -3.07 29.34 2.47
C GLU A 92 -4.11 30.03 3.34
N GLU A 93 -3.81 31.26 3.74
CA GLU A 93 -4.77 32.12 4.45
C GLU A 93 -6.03 32.34 3.61
N GLY A 94 -7.17 32.44 4.29
CA GLY A 94 -8.50 32.55 3.67
C GLY A 94 -9.29 31.24 3.71
N ILE A 95 -8.61 30.08 3.79
CA ILE A 95 -9.26 28.79 3.97
C ILE A 95 -9.78 28.67 5.41
N THR A 96 -11.07 28.33 5.56
CA THR A 96 -11.76 28.29 6.85
C THR A 96 -12.08 26.88 7.33
N SER A 97 -12.18 25.89 6.43
CA SER A 97 -12.37 24.50 6.80
C SER A 97 -11.74 23.51 5.80
N LEU A 98 -11.36 22.33 6.32
CA LEU A 98 -10.94 21.17 5.54
C LEU A 98 -12.00 20.07 5.66
N CYS A 99 -12.45 19.52 4.53
CA CYS A 99 -13.52 18.53 4.53
C CYS A 99 -13.06 17.13 4.96
N TYR A 100 -14.02 16.23 5.15
CA TYR A 100 -13.77 14.83 5.46
C TYR A 100 -12.74 14.21 4.51
N GLY A 101 -11.61 13.76 5.07
CA GLY A 101 -10.55 13.12 4.30
C GLY A 101 -9.82 14.00 3.29
N GLN A 102 -9.79 15.34 3.45
CA GLN A 102 -9.16 16.30 2.53
C GLN A 102 -7.80 15.86 1.93
N PHE A 103 -6.90 15.35 2.77
CA PHE A 103 -5.54 14.94 2.39
C PHE A 103 -5.31 13.45 2.60
N ARG A 104 -6.39 12.68 2.52
CA ARG A 104 -6.39 11.28 2.88
C ARG A 104 -5.44 10.49 1.97
N ALA A 105 -4.60 9.69 2.61
CA ALA A 105 -3.73 8.72 1.98
C ALA A 105 -2.67 9.32 1.04
N MET A 106 -2.34 10.59 1.23
CA MET A 106 -1.11 11.20 0.72
C MET A 106 0.09 10.69 1.54
N GLU A 107 0.45 9.41 1.37
CA GLU A 107 1.30 8.66 2.30
C GLU A 107 2.73 9.21 2.39
N ASN A 108 3.19 9.93 1.35
CA ASN A 108 4.55 10.44 1.24
C ASN A 108 4.73 11.89 1.74
N VAL A 109 3.65 12.54 2.19
CA VAL A 109 3.73 13.90 2.73
C VAL A 109 4.53 13.91 4.04
N THR A 110 5.48 14.83 4.12
CA THR A 110 6.34 15.03 5.30
C THR A 110 6.12 16.36 6.01
N GLU A 111 5.53 17.33 5.31
CA GLU A 111 5.29 18.69 5.79
C GLU A 111 3.86 19.14 5.47
N VAL A 112 3.20 19.77 6.45
CA VAL A 112 1.88 20.38 6.30
C VAL A 112 1.93 21.77 6.95
N SER A 113 1.54 22.80 6.21
CA SER A 113 1.31 24.15 6.73
C SER A 113 -0.19 24.44 6.76
N LEU A 114 -0.71 24.84 7.92
CA LEU A 114 -2.11 25.21 8.12
C LEU A 114 -2.22 26.70 8.46
N PRO A 115 -3.23 27.43 7.96
CA PRO A 115 -3.32 28.88 8.10
C PRO A 115 -3.98 29.29 9.41
N SER A 116 -3.82 30.55 9.77
CA SER A 116 -4.45 31.16 10.94
C SER A 116 -5.96 31.41 10.78
N THR A 117 -6.48 31.36 9.54
CA THR A 117 -7.92 31.43 9.26
C THR A 117 -8.67 30.10 9.43
N LEU A 118 -7.96 28.98 9.65
CA LEU A 118 -8.59 27.67 9.68
C LEU A 118 -9.39 27.45 10.97
N THR A 119 -10.70 27.23 10.85
CA THR A 119 -11.61 27.09 12.00
C THR A 119 -12.08 25.65 12.24
N SER A 120 -12.19 24.83 11.20
CA SER A 120 -12.68 23.45 11.32
C SER A 120 -11.85 22.46 10.48
N ILE A 121 -11.58 21.30 11.07
CA ILE A 121 -10.88 20.18 10.43
C ILE A 121 -11.72 18.92 10.62
N ASP A 122 -12.34 18.47 9.54
CA ASP A 122 -13.22 17.31 9.58
C ASP A 122 -12.49 15.98 9.81
N GLU A 123 -13.28 14.97 10.16
CA GLU A 123 -12.81 13.62 10.42
C GLU A 123 -11.92 13.09 9.29
N LYS A 124 -10.81 12.43 9.68
CA LYS A 124 -9.84 11.78 8.77
C LYS A 124 -9.15 12.72 7.77
N ALA A 125 -9.20 14.05 7.94
CA ALA A 125 -8.51 15.00 7.05
C ALA A 125 -7.04 14.61 6.77
N PHE A 126 -6.32 14.08 7.76
CA PHE A 126 -4.91 13.64 7.63
C PHE A 126 -4.74 12.11 7.70
N ARG A 127 -5.80 11.34 7.42
CA ARG A 127 -5.76 9.87 7.51
C ARG A 127 -4.71 9.28 6.56
N ASN A 128 -3.98 8.27 7.02
CA ASN A 128 -2.96 7.53 6.26
C ASN A 128 -1.82 8.42 5.73
N MET A 129 -1.57 9.62 6.27
CA MET A 129 -0.33 10.35 5.98
C MET A 129 0.81 9.73 6.80
N ARG A 130 1.34 8.62 6.28
CA ARG A 130 2.21 7.71 7.05
C ARG A 130 3.60 8.28 7.32
N ARG A 131 4.06 9.25 6.53
CA ARG A 131 5.38 9.91 6.67
C ARG A 131 5.35 11.28 7.34
N LEU A 132 4.18 11.80 7.69
CA LEU A 132 4.05 13.08 8.39
C LEU A 132 4.61 12.93 9.81
N LYS A 133 5.60 13.75 10.17
CA LYS A 133 6.31 13.64 11.46
C LYS A 133 5.76 14.57 12.52
N SER A 134 5.35 15.77 12.12
CA SER A 134 4.85 16.81 13.02
C SER A 134 3.78 17.62 12.33
N ILE A 135 2.88 18.21 13.12
CA ILE A 135 1.87 19.16 12.63
C ILE A 135 1.48 20.12 13.76
N THR A 136 1.25 21.37 13.38
CA THR A 136 0.73 22.40 14.29
C THR A 136 -0.75 22.62 13.99
N ILE A 137 -1.61 22.48 14.98
CA ILE A 137 -3.03 22.84 14.90
C ILE A 137 -3.16 24.34 15.25
N PRO A 138 -3.65 25.19 14.33
CA PRO A 138 -3.77 26.63 14.56
C PRO A 138 -4.68 27.02 15.74
N ALA A 139 -4.45 28.21 16.29
CA ALA A 139 -5.21 28.72 17.44
C ALA A 139 -6.70 28.96 17.14
N SER A 140 -7.02 29.23 15.88
CA SER A 140 -8.36 29.48 15.35
C SER A 140 -9.24 28.24 15.26
N VAL A 141 -8.67 27.03 15.34
CA VAL A 141 -9.43 25.79 15.19
C VAL A 141 -10.34 25.58 16.39
N THR A 142 -11.65 25.47 16.15
CA THR A 142 -12.65 25.18 17.19
C THR A 142 -13.23 23.78 17.06
N GLU A 143 -12.96 23.08 15.95
CA GLU A 143 -13.46 21.73 15.69
C GLU A 143 -12.39 20.86 15.00
N ALA A 144 -12.02 19.74 15.62
CA ALA A 144 -11.06 18.78 15.06
C ALA A 144 -11.25 17.39 15.68
N ASN A 145 -12.04 16.53 15.02
CA ASN A 145 -12.42 15.23 15.55
C ASN A 145 -11.77 14.08 14.76
N ASN A 146 -10.90 13.29 15.40
CA ASN A 146 -10.31 12.07 14.80
C ASN A 146 -9.57 12.33 13.47
N ILE A 147 -8.83 13.43 13.41
CA ILE A 147 -8.13 13.88 12.20
C ILE A 147 -6.89 13.01 11.87
N PHE A 148 -6.32 12.31 12.86
CA PHE A 148 -5.09 11.52 12.75
C PHE A 148 -5.31 10.00 12.79
N LEU A 149 -5.83 9.42 11.70
CA LEU A 149 -6.01 7.97 11.59
C LEU A 149 -4.87 7.30 10.80
N ASN A 150 -4.18 6.33 11.40
CA ASN A 150 -3.06 5.58 10.81
C ASN A 150 -1.88 6.49 10.36
N ASN A 151 -1.47 7.43 11.20
CA ASN A 151 -0.29 8.25 10.95
C ASN A 151 0.94 7.61 11.61
N ASP A 152 1.50 6.62 10.91
CA ASP A 152 2.55 5.73 11.45
C ASP A 152 3.80 6.48 11.93
N ASP A 153 4.19 7.57 11.27
CA ASP A 153 5.38 8.38 11.59
C ASP A 153 5.10 9.69 12.33
N LEU A 154 3.85 9.98 12.71
CA LEU A 154 3.53 11.19 13.48
C LEU A 154 4.12 11.08 14.90
N ARG A 155 5.01 12.00 15.26
CA ARG A 155 5.73 12.02 16.54
C ARG A 155 5.47 13.27 17.36
N GLU A 156 4.99 14.34 16.74
CA GLU A 156 4.73 15.59 17.43
C GLU A 156 3.45 16.24 16.92
N VAL A 157 2.64 16.75 17.83
CA VAL A 157 1.51 17.60 17.50
C VAL A 157 1.53 18.77 18.46
N THR A 158 1.65 19.97 17.90
CA THR A 158 1.56 21.22 18.64
C THR A 158 0.13 21.74 18.52
N ASN A 159 -0.60 21.74 19.63
CA ASN A 159 -1.97 22.21 19.66
C ASN A 159 -2.02 23.66 20.17
N LEU A 160 -2.18 24.63 19.27
CA LEU A 160 -2.35 26.03 19.64
C LEU A 160 -3.82 26.39 19.89
N SER A 161 -4.74 25.48 19.56
CA SER A 161 -6.18 25.71 19.64
C SER A 161 -6.73 25.67 21.08
N SER A 162 -7.99 26.07 21.21
CA SER A 162 -8.74 26.06 22.48
C SER A 162 -9.40 24.71 22.79
N ILE A 163 -9.30 23.72 21.89
CA ILE A 163 -9.89 22.39 22.04
C ILE A 163 -8.83 21.31 22.26
N ASP A 164 -9.25 20.17 22.81
CA ASP A 164 -8.41 18.99 22.93
C ASP A 164 -8.30 18.23 21.60
N ILE A 165 -7.10 17.78 21.24
CA ILE A 165 -6.84 17.04 20.00
C ILE A 165 -6.64 15.57 20.28
N ASN A 166 -7.48 14.71 19.68
CA ASN A 166 -7.37 13.26 19.86
C ASN A 166 -6.24 12.66 19.00
N VAL A 167 -5.32 11.94 19.65
CA VAL A 167 -4.18 11.28 19.01
C VAL A 167 -4.18 9.75 19.17
N LYS A 168 -5.21 9.20 19.81
CA LYS A 168 -5.32 7.76 20.12
C LYS A 168 -5.72 6.91 18.93
N TRP A 169 -6.53 7.45 18.03
CA TRP A 169 -7.29 6.65 17.06
C TRP A 169 -6.36 5.92 16.09
N LYS A 170 -6.26 4.61 16.27
CA LYS A 170 -5.46 3.66 15.46
C LYS A 170 -3.96 3.94 15.32
N ASN A 171 -3.41 4.99 15.94
CA ASN A 171 -1.96 5.16 16.20
C ASN A 171 -1.46 4.25 17.33
N THR A 172 -1.92 3.00 17.34
CA THR A 172 -1.77 2.00 18.41
C THR A 172 -0.33 1.53 18.61
N GLY A 173 0.56 1.84 17.67
CA GLY A 173 1.99 1.62 17.77
C GLY A 173 2.78 2.69 18.52
N LEU A 174 2.14 3.80 18.93
CA LEU A 174 2.77 4.94 19.58
C LEU A 174 2.31 5.11 21.03
N THR A 175 3.19 5.65 21.87
CA THR A 175 2.85 6.14 23.20
C THR A 175 2.99 7.65 23.21
N TRP A 176 1.85 8.34 23.31
CA TRP A 176 1.77 9.80 23.41
C TRP A 176 1.95 10.28 24.83
N LYS A 177 2.64 11.41 24.97
CA LYS A 177 2.86 12.11 26.23
C LYS A 177 2.69 13.60 26.08
N VAL A 178 2.16 14.24 27.10
CA VAL A 178 2.18 15.69 27.31
C VAL A 178 2.80 15.92 28.69
N ASP A 179 3.78 16.81 28.78
CA ASP A 179 4.53 17.08 30.03
C ASP A 179 5.04 15.79 30.70
N GLY A 180 5.52 14.84 29.89
CA GLY A 180 6.05 13.54 30.32
C GLY A 180 4.98 12.49 30.72
N LYS A 181 3.72 12.88 30.86
CA LYS A 181 2.61 12.00 31.27
C LYS A 181 1.93 11.37 30.05
N LYS A 182 1.67 10.07 30.10
CA LYS A 182 0.99 9.35 29.02
C LYS A 182 -0.42 9.88 28.81
N THR A 183 -0.82 10.11 27.57
CA THR A 183 -2.15 10.63 27.22
C THR A 183 -2.67 10.03 25.91
N THR A 184 -3.95 10.24 25.66
CA THR A 184 -4.65 9.93 24.42
C THR A 184 -5.18 11.17 23.71
N VAL A 185 -5.08 12.31 24.38
CA VAL A 185 -5.48 13.64 23.90
C VAL A 185 -4.36 14.63 24.18
N ILE A 186 -4.20 15.61 23.30
CA ILE A 186 -3.28 16.73 23.51
C ILE A 186 -4.14 17.91 23.93
N PRO A 187 -4.03 18.37 25.19
CA PRO A 187 -4.86 19.46 25.66
C PRO A 187 -4.66 20.74 24.86
N ALA A 188 -5.65 21.63 24.94
CA ALA A 188 -5.54 23.00 24.43
C ALA A 188 -4.21 23.67 24.85
N GLY A 189 -3.55 24.35 23.91
CA GLY A 189 -2.29 25.06 24.15
C GLY A 189 -1.07 24.18 24.48
N LYS A 190 -1.14 22.86 24.32
CA LYS A 190 -0.06 21.92 24.66
C LYS A 190 0.58 21.27 23.44
N THR A 191 1.81 20.79 23.63
CA THR A 191 2.50 19.94 22.65
C THR A 191 2.52 18.51 23.15
N GLY A 192 2.05 17.59 22.31
CA GLY A 192 2.16 16.16 22.55
C GLY A 192 3.31 15.56 21.76
N VAL A 193 4.06 14.66 22.39
CA VAL A 193 5.13 13.90 21.75
C VAL A 193 4.86 12.41 21.85
N ALA A 194 5.08 11.68 20.76
CA ALA A 194 4.89 10.25 20.65
C ALA A 194 6.22 9.50 20.52
N THR A 195 6.39 8.47 21.34
CA THR A 195 7.51 7.52 21.18
C THR A 195 7.01 6.20 20.61
N PRO A 196 7.72 5.60 19.62
CA PRO A 196 7.42 4.27 19.12
C PRO A 196 7.46 3.18 20.20
N ASN A 197 6.43 2.33 20.21
CA ASN A 197 6.40 1.15 21.08
C ASN A 197 7.34 0.06 20.54
N LYS A 198 7.94 -0.69 21.47
CA LYS A 198 8.74 -1.88 21.19
C LYS A 198 7.91 -3.13 21.42
N TYR A 199 7.96 -4.04 20.47
CA TYR A 199 7.20 -5.29 20.49
C TYR A 199 8.12 -6.50 20.34
N THR A 200 7.61 -7.68 20.68
CA THR A 200 8.35 -8.95 20.58
C THR A 200 7.95 -9.76 19.35
N ILE A 201 8.89 -10.57 18.86
CA ILE A 201 8.70 -11.51 17.75
C ILE A 201 8.89 -12.94 18.27
N THR A 202 7.89 -13.78 18.05
CA THR A 202 7.95 -15.22 18.30
C THR A 202 7.86 -15.99 16.98
N TYR A 203 8.82 -16.87 16.70
CA TYR A 203 8.82 -17.68 15.48
C TYR A 203 8.17 -19.05 15.70
N LYS A 204 7.24 -19.42 14.82
CA LYS A 204 6.62 -20.74 14.72
C LYS A 204 7.14 -21.45 13.47
N LEU A 205 8.21 -22.22 13.65
CA LEU A 205 9.04 -22.78 12.56
C LEU A 205 8.44 -23.98 11.84
N ARG A 206 7.38 -24.59 12.38
CA ARG A 206 6.60 -25.66 11.71
C ARG A 206 7.46 -26.82 11.18
N GLY A 207 8.37 -27.29 12.02
CA GLY A 207 9.30 -28.38 11.70
C GLY A 207 10.48 -27.98 10.80
N GLY A 208 10.65 -26.68 10.50
CA GLY A 208 11.87 -26.14 9.90
C GLY A 208 12.81 -25.50 10.94
N LYS A 209 13.83 -24.80 10.45
CA LYS A 209 14.84 -24.08 11.25
C LYS A 209 15.04 -22.67 10.71
N LEU A 210 15.43 -21.71 11.55
CA LEU A 210 15.82 -20.38 11.07
C LEU A 210 17.08 -20.46 10.21
N SER A 211 17.16 -19.59 9.21
CA SER A 211 18.36 -19.38 8.39
C SER A 211 18.80 -17.92 8.54
N GLY A 212 19.54 -17.65 9.62
CA GLY A 212 20.03 -16.31 9.97
C GLY A 212 19.88 -16.02 11.46
N LYS A 213 20.35 -14.84 11.88
CA LYS A 213 20.27 -14.39 13.27
C LYS A 213 18.81 -14.16 13.67
N LYS A 214 18.42 -14.71 14.83
CA LYS A 214 17.07 -14.56 15.38
C LYS A 214 16.84 -13.13 15.87
N VAL A 215 15.79 -12.48 15.38
CA VAL A 215 15.37 -11.14 15.82
C VAL A 215 14.22 -11.29 16.82
N LYS A 216 14.41 -10.79 18.05
CA LYS A 216 13.43 -11.00 19.15
C LYS A 216 12.46 -9.84 19.34
N LYS A 217 12.82 -8.65 18.87
CA LYS A 217 12.08 -7.42 19.08
C LYS A 217 12.08 -6.55 17.83
N TYR A 218 11.07 -5.70 17.70
CA TYR A 218 11.02 -4.66 16.68
C TYR A 218 10.37 -3.39 17.25
N THR A 219 10.58 -2.26 16.58
CA THR A 219 9.99 -0.97 16.93
C THR A 219 9.00 -0.58 15.84
N TYR A 220 7.80 -0.12 16.21
CA TYR A 220 6.79 0.33 15.27
C TYR A 220 7.18 1.62 14.54
N GLY A 221 6.67 1.86 13.32
CA GLY A 221 6.84 3.16 12.62
C GLY A 221 8.30 3.59 12.45
N MET A 222 9.17 2.64 12.12
CA MET A 222 10.59 2.86 11.83
C MET A 222 10.97 2.06 10.58
N THR A 223 12.24 2.16 10.17
CA THR A 223 12.81 1.34 9.09
C THR A 223 12.35 -0.13 9.20
N PRO A 224 11.89 -0.76 8.11
CA PRO A 224 11.41 -2.14 8.14
C PRO A 224 12.40 -3.05 8.87
N THR A 225 11.91 -3.75 9.90
CA THR A 225 12.77 -4.61 10.72
C THR A 225 13.13 -5.84 9.92
N LYS A 226 14.41 -5.99 9.58
CA LYS A 226 14.93 -7.17 8.86
C LYS A 226 14.72 -8.42 9.71
N ILE A 227 14.18 -9.48 9.12
CA ILE A 227 13.94 -10.77 9.77
C ILE A 227 14.57 -11.91 8.98
N PRO A 228 15.09 -12.95 9.65
CA PRO A 228 15.72 -14.10 8.98
C PRO A 228 14.69 -14.88 8.15
N SER A 229 15.17 -15.62 7.15
CA SER A 229 14.36 -16.64 6.48
C SER A 229 14.30 -17.92 7.30
N ALA A 230 13.53 -18.91 6.85
CA ALA A 230 13.54 -20.26 7.41
C ALA A 230 13.88 -21.30 6.33
N LYS A 231 14.33 -22.48 6.77
CA LYS A 231 14.67 -23.62 5.91
C LYS A 231 13.98 -24.87 6.43
N LYS A 232 13.49 -25.69 5.49
CA LYS A 232 12.93 -27.01 5.78
C LYS A 232 13.26 -27.95 4.61
N LYS A 233 13.85 -29.11 4.91
CA LYS A 233 14.29 -30.07 3.89
C LYS A 233 13.11 -30.48 3.00
N GLY A 234 13.28 -30.36 1.68
CA GLY A 234 12.24 -30.71 0.69
C GLY A 234 11.15 -29.65 0.48
N TYR A 235 11.28 -28.47 1.08
CA TYR A 235 10.34 -27.36 0.93
C TYR A 235 11.06 -26.06 0.60
N VAL A 236 10.34 -25.17 -0.08
CA VAL A 236 10.71 -23.78 -0.34
C VAL A 236 10.08 -22.90 0.72
N PHE A 237 10.85 -21.96 1.27
CA PHE A 237 10.31 -20.98 2.20
C PHE A 237 9.59 -19.86 1.45
N ALA A 238 8.27 -19.80 1.63
CA ALA A 238 7.40 -18.82 1.00
C ALA A 238 7.47 -17.45 1.68
N GLY A 239 7.70 -17.42 2.98
CA GLY A 239 7.72 -16.22 3.80
C GLY A 239 7.16 -16.46 5.20
N TRP A 240 6.95 -15.39 5.94
CA TRP A 240 6.30 -15.40 7.25
C TRP A 240 4.87 -14.89 7.14
N GLY A 241 3.95 -15.59 7.79
CA GLY A 241 2.59 -15.12 8.04
C GLY A 241 2.41 -14.70 9.50
N THR A 242 1.48 -13.79 9.80
CA THR A 242 1.16 -13.34 11.18
C THR A 242 0.07 -14.18 11.84
N SER A 243 -0.56 -15.07 11.06
CA SER A 243 -1.52 -16.07 11.51
C SER A 243 -1.10 -17.46 11.02
N LYS A 244 -1.64 -18.51 11.66
CA LYS A 244 -1.45 -19.89 11.18
C LYS A 244 -2.10 -20.15 9.82
N TYR A 245 -3.02 -19.30 9.38
CA TYR A 245 -3.71 -19.40 8.10
C TYR A 245 -3.20 -18.42 7.06
N ASP A 246 -2.29 -17.53 7.46
CA ASP A 246 -1.72 -16.52 6.58
C ASP A 246 -0.73 -17.17 5.60
N PHE A 247 -0.62 -16.58 4.42
CA PHE A 247 0.39 -16.93 3.44
C PHE A 247 1.70 -16.20 3.78
N GLY A 248 2.79 -16.50 3.08
CA GLY A 248 4.11 -15.95 3.39
C GLY A 248 4.28 -14.47 3.05
N ARG A 249 3.43 -13.57 3.58
CA ARG A 249 3.36 -12.14 3.24
C ARG A 249 4.67 -11.40 3.50
N TYR A 250 5.35 -11.73 4.61
CA TYR A 250 6.55 -11.03 5.04
C TYR A 250 7.81 -11.83 4.67
N LYS A 251 8.65 -11.26 3.82
CA LYS A 251 9.91 -11.88 3.37
C LYS A 251 11.06 -10.89 3.53
N GLY A 252 12.01 -11.24 4.39
CA GLY A 252 13.20 -10.42 4.64
C GLY A 252 12.99 -9.25 5.62
N SER A 253 11.79 -8.68 5.72
CA SER A 253 11.45 -7.63 6.69
C SER A 253 9.98 -7.65 7.13
N ILE A 254 9.70 -6.96 8.23
CA ILE A 254 8.35 -6.59 8.69
C ILE A 254 8.25 -5.06 8.86
N SER A 255 7.10 -4.50 8.57
CA SER A 255 6.74 -3.10 8.79
C SER A 255 5.24 -2.99 9.11
N GLY A 256 4.83 -1.90 9.76
CA GLY A 256 3.41 -1.60 10.05
C GLY A 256 2.70 -2.53 11.05
N LEU A 257 3.39 -3.52 11.62
CA LEU A 257 2.79 -4.45 12.59
C LEU A 257 2.67 -3.80 13.97
N VAL A 258 1.52 -3.94 14.62
CA VAL A 258 1.30 -3.47 16.00
C VAL A 258 1.19 -4.68 16.95
N GLY A 259 1.84 -4.58 18.10
CA GLY A 259 1.74 -5.57 19.17
C GLY A 259 2.77 -6.69 19.08
N ASN A 260 2.76 -7.58 20.06
CA ASN A 260 3.62 -8.77 20.02
C ASN A 260 3.14 -9.73 18.91
N VAL A 261 4.05 -10.12 18.01
CA VAL A 261 3.70 -10.91 16.82
C VAL A 261 4.22 -12.34 16.89
N LYS A 262 3.40 -13.27 16.41
CA LYS A 262 3.80 -14.67 16.14
C LYS A 262 3.98 -14.82 14.62
N LEU A 263 5.21 -15.03 14.18
CA LEU A 263 5.52 -15.27 12.77
C LEU A 263 5.53 -16.77 12.48
N PHE A 264 4.61 -17.21 11.64
CA PHE A 264 4.47 -18.59 11.20
C PHE A 264 5.22 -18.80 9.89
N ALA A 265 6.16 -19.76 9.88
CA ALA A 265 6.88 -20.08 8.66
C ALA A 265 5.91 -20.72 7.65
N VAL A 266 5.86 -20.18 6.45
CA VAL A 266 5.10 -20.74 5.33
C VAL A 266 6.07 -21.47 4.41
N TYR A 267 5.77 -22.73 4.15
CA TYR A 267 6.57 -23.59 3.30
C TYR A 267 5.70 -24.08 2.15
N GLU A 268 6.30 -24.23 0.98
CA GLU A 268 5.63 -24.78 -0.19
C GLU A 268 6.53 -25.83 -0.80
N LYS A 269 5.97 -27.00 -1.12
CA LYS A 269 6.73 -28.01 -1.88
C LYS A 269 6.41 -27.81 -3.34
N VAL A 270 7.43 -27.41 -4.11
CA VAL A 270 7.35 -27.13 -5.54
C VAL A 270 8.21 -28.13 -6.29
N SER A 271 7.62 -28.80 -7.27
CA SER A 271 8.35 -29.61 -8.24
C SER A 271 8.06 -29.09 -9.64
N VAL A 272 9.09 -29.05 -10.49
CA VAL A 272 8.98 -28.66 -11.89
C VAL A 272 9.68 -29.70 -12.75
N ALA A 273 8.91 -30.33 -13.63
CA ALA A 273 9.36 -31.35 -14.56
C ALA A 273 9.15 -30.87 -16.00
N ALA A 274 10.01 -31.31 -16.90
CA ALA A 274 9.93 -31.07 -18.34
C ALA A 274 9.93 -32.40 -19.07
N LYS A 275 9.03 -32.56 -20.05
CA LYS A 275 9.00 -33.74 -20.92
C LYS A 275 8.41 -33.38 -22.27
N GLY A 276 9.22 -33.48 -23.33
CA GLY A 276 8.82 -33.08 -24.67
C GLY A 276 8.43 -31.61 -24.72
N LYS A 277 7.29 -31.29 -25.34
CA LYS A 277 6.76 -29.91 -25.45
C LYS A 277 5.95 -29.48 -24.21
N LYS A 278 6.26 -30.03 -23.03
CA LYS A 278 5.47 -29.83 -21.79
C LYS A 278 6.34 -29.49 -20.59
N ILE A 279 5.87 -28.55 -19.79
CA ILE A 279 6.36 -28.29 -18.42
C ILE A 279 5.21 -28.58 -17.46
N SER A 280 5.48 -29.36 -16.41
CA SER A 280 4.54 -29.63 -15.32
C SER A 280 5.05 -29.03 -14.02
N VAL A 281 4.20 -28.28 -13.34
CA VAL A 281 4.45 -27.71 -12.02
C VAL A 281 3.52 -28.37 -11.02
N THR A 282 4.10 -29.03 -10.02
CA THR A 282 3.36 -29.66 -8.91
C THR A 282 3.57 -28.83 -7.65
N LEU A 283 2.46 -28.44 -7.04
CA LEU A 283 2.41 -27.66 -5.81
C LEU A 283 1.76 -28.49 -4.71
N THR A 284 2.42 -28.61 -3.57
CA THR A 284 1.90 -29.31 -2.40
C THR A 284 1.93 -28.35 -1.21
N PRO A 285 0.76 -27.85 -0.76
CA PRO A 285 0.69 -26.88 0.31
C PRO A 285 1.19 -27.45 1.63
N PHE A 286 1.86 -26.62 2.42
CA PHE A 286 2.22 -27.00 3.78
C PHE A 286 1.06 -26.75 4.74
N GLY A 287 0.31 -27.83 5.03
CA GLY A 287 -0.80 -27.84 5.99
C GLY A 287 -2.17 -27.62 5.34
N SER A 288 -3.23 -27.83 6.11
CA SER A 288 -4.62 -27.57 5.72
C SER A 288 -4.88 -26.06 5.69
N VAL A 289 -4.34 -25.39 4.67
CA VAL A 289 -4.54 -23.95 4.49
C VAL A 289 -5.94 -23.71 3.94
N LYS A 290 -6.88 -23.27 4.80
CA LYS A 290 -8.10 -22.56 4.38
C LYS A 290 -7.72 -21.12 3.97
N SER A 291 -6.77 -20.96 3.04
CA SER A 291 -6.22 -19.66 2.66
C SER A 291 -7.06 -19.00 1.58
N THR A 292 -7.36 -17.72 1.77
CA THR A 292 -7.96 -16.79 0.79
C THR A 292 -6.94 -16.23 -0.22
N ALA A 293 -5.66 -16.59 -0.12
CA ALA A 293 -4.63 -16.16 -1.06
C ALA A 293 -4.49 -17.12 -2.24
N ASN A 294 -4.42 -16.52 -3.42
CA ASN A 294 -4.28 -17.21 -4.69
C ASN A 294 -2.79 -17.50 -4.97
N LEU A 295 -2.49 -18.73 -5.42
CA LEU A 295 -1.15 -19.21 -5.74
C LEU A 295 -1.01 -19.29 -7.26
N TYR A 296 0.03 -18.66 -7.81
CA TYR A 296 0.19 -18.47 -9.24
C TYR A 296 1.50 -19.04 -9.76
N VAL A 297 1.46 -19.47 -11.02
CA VAL A 297 2.63 -19.87 -11.80
C VAL A 297 2.73 -18.96 -13.01
N LYS A 298 3.93 -18.41 -13.26
CA LYS A 298 4.28 -17.74 -14.51
C LYS A 298 5.34 -18.56 -15.24
N ILE A 299 5.19 -18.69 -16.56
CA ILE A 299 6.20 -19.30 -17.44
C ILE A 299 6.40 -18.38 -18.65
N ALA A 300 7.67 -18.07 -18.97
CA ALA A 300 8.04 -17.43 -20.23
C ALA A 300 9.37 -17.97 -20.73
N ASP A 301 9.65 -17.80 -22.02
CA ASP A 301 10.95 -18.08 -22.63
C ASP A 301 11.94 -16.91 -22.49
N ASN A 302 11.47 -15.79 -21.91
CA ASN A 302 12.29 -14.66 -21.51
C ASN A 302 12.46 -14.61 -19.98
N LYS A 303 13.58 -14.04 -19.53
CA LYS A 303 13.90 -13.92 -18.09
C LYS A 303 13.20 -12.75 -17.42
N LYS A 304 12.80 -11.72 -18.19
CA LYS A 304 12.21 -10.49 -17.67
C LYS A 304 10.80 -10.72 -17.12
N MET A 305 10.06 -11.72 -17.62
CA MET A 305 8.76 -12.19 -17.10
C MET A 305 7.66 -11.13 -17.05
N ASP A 306 7.90 -9.95 -17.62
CA ASP A 306 6.96 -8.82 -17.69
C ASP A 306 5.77 -9.21 -18.59
N ASP A 307 6.05 -9.87 -19.72
CA ASP A 307 5.03 -10.39 -20.65
C ASP A 307 4.49 -11.79 -20.27
N ALA A 308 4.96 -12.38 -19.17
CA ALA A 308 4.57 -13.73 -18.81
C ALA A 308 3.12 -13.74 -18.28
N THR A 309 2.23 -14.42 -19.00
CA THR A 309 0.83 -14.59 -18.57
C THR A 309 0.78 -15.25 -17.19
N VAL A 310 -0.14 -14.76 -16.36
CA VAL A 310 -0.45 -15.32 -15.04
C VAL A 310 -1.39 -16.50 -15.26
N TYR A 311 -0.94 -17.72 -14.94
CA TYR A 311 -1.57 -18.90 -15.51
C TYR A 311 -2.46 -19.75 -14.59
N TYR A 312 -2.65 -19.45 -13.29
CA TYR A 312 -3.65 -20.16 -12.45
C TYR A 312 -3.89 -19.55 -11.05
N TYR A 313 -5.05 -19.90 -10.47
CA TYR A 313 -5.86 -19.24 -9.41
C TYR A 313 -6.37 -20.24 -8.36
N ARG A 314 -6.53 -19.86 -7.08
CA ARG A 314 -7.07 -20.76 -6.03
C ARG A 314 -8.20 -20.11 -5.20
N SER A 315 -9.28 -19.56 -5.82
CA SER A 315 -10.69 -19.67 -5.33
C SER A 315 -11.77 -18.94 -6.17
N TRP A 316 -12.73 -19.68 -6.78
CA TRP A 316 -14.08 -19.24 -7.24
C TRP A 316 -14.33 -18.68 -8.66
N ASP A 317 -13.42 -18.79 -9.64
CA ASP A 317 -13.71 -18.45 -11.04
C ASP A 317 -13.25 -19.59 -11.96
N PRO A 318 -14.19 -20.42 -12.47
CA PRO A 318 -13.88 -21.55 -13.35
C PRO A 318 -13.65 -21.17 -14.82
N ASP A 319 -13.86 -19.92 -15.24
CA ASP A 319 -14.03 -19.59 -16.67
C ASP A 319 -12.78 -19.00 -17.35
N SER A 320 -11.62 -18.96 -16.69
CA SER A 320 -10.37 -18.38 -17.23
C SER A 320 -9.19 -19.35 -17.39
N THR A 321 -9.41 -20.59 -17.87
CA THR A 321 -8.30 -21.49 -18.21
C THR A 321 -7.71 -21.18 -19.58
N PRO A 322 -6.44 -20.78 -19.71
CA PRO A 322 -5.83 -20.56 -21.02
C PRO A 322 -5.72 -21.87 -21.80
N GLU A 323 -5.93 -21.82 -23.12
CA GLU A 323 -6.06 -22.99 -24.01
C GLU A 323 -4.91 -24.02 -23.89
N ASN A 324 -3.73 -23.58 -23.44
CA ASN A 324 -2.52 -24.41 -23.35
C ASN A 324 -2.26 -25.02 -21.96
N ILE A 325 -3.24 -24.99 -21.06
CA ILE A 325 -3.08 -25.46 -19.67
C ILE A 325 -4.07 -26.58 -19.34
N THR A 326 -3.56 -27.62 -18.69
CA THR A 326 -4.42 -28.56 -17.95
C THR A 326 -4.10 -28.54 -16.46
N TYR A 327 -5.17 -28.50 -15.66
CA TYR A 327 -5.12 -28.44 -14.21
C TYR A 327 -5.76 -29.69 -13.57
N LYS A 328 -5.14 -30.22 -12.52
CA LYS A 328 -5.70 -31.27 -11.68
C LYS A 328 -5.56 -30.88 -10.20
N ALA A 329 -6.67 -30.50 -9.58
CA ALA A 329 -6.76 -30.25 -8.15
C ALA A 329 -6.66 -31.55 -7.35
N GLY A 330 -6.08 -31.49 -6.14
CA GLY A 330 -6.10 -32.62 -5.22
C GLY A 330 -5.97 -32.21 -3.76
N LYS A 331 -6.60 -32.98 -2.85
CA LYS A 331 -6.50 -32.76 -1.39
C LYS A 331 -5.05 -32.76 -0.86
N LYS A 332 -4.10 -33.36 -1.61
CA LYS A 332 -2.67 -33.46 -1.25
C LYS A 332 -1.75 -32.60 -2.12
N SER A 333 -2.12 -32.33 -3.38
CA SER A 333 -1.27 -31.59 -4.32
C SER A 333 -2.06 -31.14 -5.55
N ASP A 334 -1.69 -30.01 -6.10
CA ASP A 334 -2.21 -29.46 -7.34
C ASP A 334 -1.16 -29.58 -8.44
N VAL A 335 -1.58 -29.95 -9.65
CA VAL A 335 -0.69 -30.11 -10.82
C VAL A 335 -1.18 -29.23 -11.97
N MET A 336 -0.31 -28.37 -12.47
CA MET A 336 -0.53 -27.60 -13.70
C MET A 336 0.43 -28.10 -14.77
N THR A 337 -0.06 -28.33 -15.97
CA THR A 337 0.76 -28.72 -17.13
C THR A 337 0.56 -27.73 -18.26
N PHE A 338 1.67 -27.13 -18.68
CA PHE A 338 1.80 -26.20 -19.79
C PHE A 338 2.20 -27.00 -21.02
N LYS A 339 1.37 -26.95 -22.06
CA LYS A 339 1.53 -27.74 -23.29
C LYS A 339 1.97 -26.85 -24.46
N ASN A 340 2.27 -27.48 -25.59
CA ASN A 340 2.57 -26.83 -26.87
C ASN A 340 3.78 -25.87 -26.83
N LEU A 341 4.71 -26.10 -25.90
CA LEU A 341 5.93 -25.30 -25.77
C LEU A 341 6.95 -25.65 -26.87
N LYS A 342 7.78 -24.68 -27.27
CA LYS A 342 8.78 -24.84 -28.33
C LYS A 342 9.96 -25.67 -27.80
N LYS A 343 10.25 -26.80 -28.47
CA LYS A 343 11.42 -27.64 -28.16
C LYS A 343 12.72 -26.88 -28.43
N GLY A 344 13.76 -27.12 -27.65
CA GLY A 344 15.06 -26.46 -27.76
C GLY A 344 15.12 -25.07 -27.11
N LYS A 345 14.00 -24.55 -26.59
CA LYS A 345 13.94 -23.28 -25.88
C LYS A 345 14.17 -23.46 -24.39
N THR A 346 14.64 -22.38 -23.76
CA THR A 346 14.79 -22.27 -22.32
C THR A 346 13.60 -21.49 -21.76
N TYR A 347 12.98 -22.03 -20.73
CA TYR A 347 11.84 -21.46 -20.04
C TYR A 347 12.20 -21.12 -18.60
N TYR A 348 11.64 -20.02 -18.12
CA TYR A 348 11.77 -19.54 -16.75
C TYR A 348 10.43 -19.72 -16.05
N VAL A 349 10.43 -20.52 -14.98
CA VAL A 349 9.24 -20.82 -14.18
C VAL A 349 9.34 -20.05 -12.88
N LYS A 350 8.32 -19.25 -12.54
CA LYS A 350 8.18 -18.60 -11.22
C LYS A 350 6.89 -19.06 -10.56
N VAL A 351 6.95 -19.29 -9.25
CA VAL A 351 5.78 -19.58 -8.40
C VAL A 351 5.73 -18.57 -7.27
N GLY A 352 4.55 -18.01 -7.03
CA GLY A 352 4.35 -16.94 -6.06
C GLY A 352 2.89 -16.79 -5.66
N TYR A 353 2.64 -16.05 -4.60
CA TYR A 353 1.28 -15.61 -4.27
C TYR A 353 0.99 -14.29 -4.99
N ARG A 354 -0.26 -14.07 -5.38
CA ARG A 354 -0.77 -12.73 -5.67
C ARG A 354 -1.50 -12.28 -4.43
N TYR A 355 -1.15 -11.10 -3.99
CA TYR A 355 -1.77 -10.45 -2.86
C TYR A 355 -2.33 -9.15 -3.37
N ASP A 356 -3.60 -8.94 -3.09
CA ASP A 356 -4.23 -7.64 -3.17
C ASP A 356 -4.10 -7.01 -1.77
N PRO A 357 -3.18 -6.03 -1.58
CA PRO A 357 -2.92 -5.49 -0.26
C PRO A 357 -4.07 -4.70 0.33
N ASP A 358 -4.88 -4.10 -0.53
CA ASP A 358 -5.73 -2.97 -0.19
C ASP A 358 -7.13 -3.04 -0.85
N GLY A 359 -7.48 -4.12 -1.55
CA GLY A 359 -8.68 -4.22 -2.39
C GLY A 359 -8.53 -3.56 -3.76
N ILE A 360 -7.33 -3.07 -4.06
CA ILE A 360 -6.96 -2.41 -5.30
C ILE A 360 -6.44 -3.53 -6.18
N PHE A 361 -7.03 -3.72 -7.36
CA PHE A 361 -6.67 -4.76 -8.34
C PHE A 361 -5.22 -4.64 -8.90
N GLU A 362 -4.29 -4.06 -8.15
CA GLU A 362 -2.86 -4.14 -8.40
C GLU A 362 -2.32 -5.51 -8.00
N ASP A 363 -2.14 -6.33 -9.02
CA ASP A 363 -1.69 -7.70 -8.93
C ASP A 363 -0.22 -7.86 -8.55
N TYR A 364 0.10 -7.67 -7.28
CA TYR A 364 1.47 -7.90 -6.78
C TYR A 364 1.81 -9.39 -6.74
N PHE A 365 2.34 -9.90 -7.85
CA PHE A 365 2.94 -11.24 -7.91
C PHE A 365 4.25 -11.28 -7.12
N LYS A 366 4.26 -11.95 -5.97
CA LYS A 366 5.45 -12.11 -5.11
C LYS A 366 6.03 -13.52 -5.25
N PRO A 367 7.04 -13.74 -6.11
CA PRO A 367 7.62 -15.06 -6.29
C PRO A 367 8.42 -15.51 -5.06
N PHE A 368 8.21 -16.74 -4.65
CA PHE A 368 9.03 -17.42 -3.66
C PHE A 368 9.86 -18.56 -4.24
N TYR A 369 9.58 -18.98 -5.47
CA TYR A 369 10.31 -20.01 -6.18
C TYR A 369 10.59 -19.60 -7.63
N SER A 370 11.76 -19.99 -8.13
CA SER A 370 12.15 -19.83 -9.53
C SER A 370 12.95 -21.05 -9.99
N LYS A 371 12.73 -21.50 -11.23
CA LYS A 371 13.54 -22.53 -11.89
C LYS A 371 13.69 -22.23 -13.38
N THR A 372 14.89 -22.42 -13.91
CA THR A 372 15.15 -22.43 -15.35
C THR A 372 15.08 -23.86 -15.87
N VAL A 373 14.38 -24.06 -16.98
CA VAL A 373 14.07 -25.37 -17.56
C VAL A 373 14.32 -25.32 -19.06
N LYS A 374 15.11 -26.25 -19.59
CA LYS A 374 15.31 -26.40 -21.03
C LYS A 374 14.42 -27.54 -21.54
N LEU A 375 13.69 -27.31 -22.63
CA LEU A 375 12.81 -28.30 -23.28
C LEU A 375 13.44 -29.00 -24.48
#